data_AF-A0A7S2TB69-F1
#
_entry.id   AF-A0A7S2TB69-F1
#
_cell.length_a   1.000
_cell.length_b   1.000
_cell.length_c   1.000
_cell.angle_alpha   90.00
_cell.angle_beta   90.00
_cell.angle_gamma   90.00
#
_symmetry.space_group_name_H-M   'P 1'
#
loop_
_entity.id
_entity.type
_entity.pdbx_description
1 polymer ?
#
loop_
_entity_poly.entity_id
_entity_poly.type
_entity_poly.pdbx_seq_one_letter_code
_entity_poly.pdbx_strand_id
1 'polypeptide(L)'
;GIQTRLIIDRGRKGVAYMRGDCSNWCNIRGAGAGMASSAAQNSSVVDAFFWLKTPGESDGCTSTLPDGSSCARFDSMCSSSDSIGSTSSDPRAPEAGKWFDYQVKQLAANAKLEASG
;
A
#
# COMPACT_ATOMS: atom_id res chain seq x y z
N GLY A 1 -7.37 -33.65 7.87
CA GLY A 1 -7.15 -32.21 8.12
C GLY A 1 -6.43 -31.60 6.94
N ILE A 2 -6.54 -30.27 6.74
CA ILE A 2 -5.81 -29.55 5.69
C ILE A 2 -4.41 -29.19 6.22
N GLN A 3 -3.37 -29.51 5.45
CA GLN A 3 -2.03 -29.00 5.72
C GLN A 3 -1.90 -27.60 5.12
N THR A 4 -2.08 -26.58 5.96
CA THR A 4 -2.09 -25.18 5.52
C THR A 4 -0.69 -24.67 5.22
N ARG A 5 -0.57 -23.98 4.09
CA ARG A 5 0.61 -23.20 3.70
C ARG A 5 0.18 -21.79 3.34
N LEU A 6 1.03 -20.80 3.63
CA LEU A 6 0.71 -19.38 3.50
C LEU A 6 1.73 -18.65 2.62
N ILE A 7 1.23 -17.65 1.90
CA ILE A 7 2.03 -16.58 1.33
C ILE A 7 1.61 -15.26 1.96
N ILE A 8 2.55 -14.32 2.10
CA ILE A 8 2.28 -13.02 2.74
C ILE A 8 2.72 -11.89 1.82
N ASP A 9 1.83 -10.93 1.56
CA ASP A 9 2.19 -9.69 0.86
C ASP A 9 2.98 -8.76 1.79
N ARG A 10 4.15 -8.32 1.33
CA ARG A 10 5.00 -7.33 2.02
C ARG A 10 5.32 -6.11 1.15
N GLY A 11 4.72 -5.97 -0.03
CA GLY A 11 5.07 -4.93 -1.01
C GLY A 11 5.01 -3.51 -0.48
N ARG A 12 4.10 -3.22 0.45
CA ARG A 12 3.90 -1.88 1.01
C ARG A 12 3.98 -1.85 2.54
N LYS A 13 4.75 -2.79 3.12
CA LYS A 13 4.85 -3.03 4.57
C LYS A 13 6.26 -2.77 5.14
N GLY A 14 6.97 -1.77 4.60
CA GLY A 14 8.29 -1.37 5.10
C GLY A 14 8.24 -0.55 6.39
N VAL A 15 7.17 0.23 6.59
CA VAL A 15 6.97 1.05 7.79
C VAL A 15 5.81 0.47 8.61
N ALA A 16 6.01 0.36 9.92
CA ALA A 16 4.97 -0.01 10.87
C ALA A 16 4.37 1.25 11.52
N TYR A 17 3.14 1.13 12.05
CA TYR A 17 2.45 2.20 12.81
C TYR A 17 2.25 3.53 12.06
N MET A 18 2.23 3.50 10.73
CA MET A 18 1.94 4.68 9.88
C MET A 18 0.45 5.02 9.78
N ARG A 19 -0.42 4.22 10.39
CA ARG A 19 -1.89 4.37 10.36
C ARG A 19 -2.41 4.70 11.74
N GLY A 20 -3.32 5.67 11.84
CA GLY A 20 -4.10 5.93 13.03
C GLY A 20 -5.16 4.86 13.30
N ASP A 21 -5.69 4.23 12.24
CA ASP A 21 -6.60 3.09 12.33
C ASP A 21 -6.13 1.93 11.42
N CYS A 22 -6.09 0.72 11.97
CA CYS A 22 -5.68 -0.48 11.24
C CYS A 22 -6.58 -0.85 10.06
N SER A 23 -7.84 -0.38 10.06
CA SER A 23 -8.81 -0.57 8.98
C SER A 23 -8.56 0.35 7.78
N ASN A 24 -7.75 1.40 7.93
CA ASN A 24 -7.36 2.24 6.80
C ASN A 24 -6.46 1.44 5.85
N TRP A 25 -6.88 1.37 4.58
CA TRP A 25 -6.22 0.56 3.55
C TRP A 25 -5.86 1.33 2.28
N CYS A 26 -6.52 2.45 1.98
CA CYS A 26 -6.36 3.13 0.70
C CYS A 26 -5.18 4.10 0.70
N ASN A 27 -4.21 3.89 -0.19
CA ASN A 27 -3.10 4.80 -0.49
C ASN A 27 -2.41 5.37 0.76
N ILE A 28 -2.01 4.50 1.69
CA ILE A 28 -1.55 4.91 3.01
C ILE A 28 -0.32 5.84 2.95
N ARG A 29 -0.48 7.05 3.51
CA ARG A 29 0.57 8.03 3.72
C ARG A 29 1.58 7.50 4.72
N GLY A 30 2.85 7.78 4.48
CA GLY A 30 3.96 7.27 5.31
C GLY A 30 4.26 5.77 5.14
N ALA A 31 3.50 5.02 4.32
CA ALA A 31 3.88 3.65 3.98
C ALA A 31 5.24 3.60 3.25
N GLY A 32 5.95 2.49 3.40
CA GLY A 32 7.22 2.20 2.74
C GLY A 32 7.20 0.85 2.04
N ALA A 33 8.02 0.67 1.01
CA ALA A 33 8.23 -0.64 0.40
C ALA A 33 8.86 -1.60 1.42
N GLY A 34 8.31 -2.81 1.53
CA GLY A 34 8.83 -3.83 2.45
C GLY A 34 9.85 -4.75 1.78
N MET A 35 10.19 -5.84 2.46
CA MET A 35 11.12 -6.83 1.94
C MET A 35 10.68 -7.37 0.57
N ALA A 36 11.62 -7.47 -0.37
CA ALA A 36 11.39 -8.01 -1.70
C ALA A 36 10.83 -9.45 -1.66
N SER A 37 10.16 -9.85 -2.73
CA SER A 37 9.63 -11.22 -2.85
C SER A 37 10.74 -12.25 -2.66
N SER A 38 10.55 -13.20 -1.74
CA SER A 38 11.53 -14.24 -1.42
C SER A 38 10.87 -15.44 -0.77
N ALA A 39 11.54 -16.59 -0.82
CA ALA A 39 11.14 -17.75 -0.02
C ALA A 39 11.29 -17.43 1.46
N ALA A 40 10.33 -17.87 2.28
CA ALA A 40 10.42 -17.71 3.72
C ALA A 40 11.48 -18.67 4.28
N GLN A 41 12.37 -18.14 5.12
CA GLN A 41 13.33 -18.95 5.86
C GLN A 41 12.74 -19.30 7.23
N ASN A 42 13.02 -20.52 7.71
CA ASN A 42 12.69 -20.95 9.07
C ASN A 42 11.19 -20.88 9.44
N SER A 43 10.28 -21.07 8.48
CA SER A 43 8.85 -21.20 8.76
C SER A 43 8.34 -22.59 8.39
N SER A 44 7.55 -23.20 9.27
CA SER A 44 6.84 -24.45 9.00
C SER A 44 5.50 -24.24 8.29
N VAL A 45 5.07 -22.99 8.10
CA VAL A 45 3.73 -22.63 7.59
C VAL A 45 3.76 -21.60 6.46
N VAL A 46 4.70 -20.65 6.49
CA VAL A 46 4.85 -19.63 5.44
C VAL A 46 5.84 -20.12 4.39
N ASP A 47 5.43 -20.11 3.12
CA ASP A 47 6.27 -20.54 2.00
C ASP A 47 7.09 -19.40 1.44
N ALA A 48 6.46 -18.23 1.30
CA ALA A 48 7.07 -17.09 0.64
C ALA A 48 6.46 -15.77 1.08
N PHE A 49 7.26 -14.73 0.92
CA PHE A 49 6.81 -13.36 0.89
C PHE A 49 6.74 -12.90 -0.56
N PHE A 50 5.68 -12.17 -0.90
CA PHE A 50 5.49 -11.60 -2.23
C PHE A 50 5.18 -10.12 -2.15
N TRP A 51 5.37 -9.43 -3.26
CA TRP A 51 4.71 -8.17 -3.55
C TRP A 51 3.51 -8.50 -4.43
N LEU A 52 2.33 -8.67 -3.81
CA LEU A 52 1.12 -9.02 -4.55
C LEU A 52 0.42 -7.77 -5.07
N LYS A 53 0.21 -6.78 -4.19
CA LYS A 53 -0.16 -5.44 -4.64
C LYS A 53 1.08 -4.72 -5.17
N THR A 54 1.09 -4.44 -6.46
CA THR A 54 2.18 -3.73 -7.13
C THR A 54 2.44 -2.36 -6.48
N PRO A 55 3.63 -2.11 -5.91
CA PRO A 55 3.98 -0.79 -5.39
C PRO A 55 3.86 0.29 -6.47
N GLY A 56 3.14 1.37 -6.16
CA GLY A 56 2.88 2.46 -7.09
C GLY A 56 1.55 2.38 -7.81
N GLU A 57 0.81 1.27 -7.75
CA GLU A 57 -0.58 1.29 -8.18
C GLU A 57 -1.49 1.87 -7.09
N SER A 58 -2.36 2.80 -7.47
CA SER A 58 -3.39 3.33 -6.58
C SER A 58 -4.33 2.22 -6.10
N ASP A 59 -4.78 2.33 -4.86
CA ASP A 59 -5.86 1.50 -4.31
C ASP A 59 -7.25 2.02 -4.68
N GLY A 60 -7.36 3.31 -4.96
CA GLY A 60 -8.60 4.01 -5.23
C GLY A 60 -8.38 5.52 -5.38
N CYS A 61 -9.30 6.16 -6.08
CA CYS A 61 -9.22 7.59 -6.37
C CYS A 61 -9.62 8.47 -5.17
N THR A 62 -9.14 9.70 -5.17
CA THR A 62 -9.81 10.79 -4.44
C THR A 62 -11.14 11.15 -5.11
N SER A 63 -12.05 11.79 -4.39
CA SER A 63 -13.38 12.18 -4.94
C SER A 63 -13.26 13.06 -6.19
N THR A 64 -12.24 13.92 -6.24
CA THR A 64 -11.77 14.59 -7.46
C THR A 64 -10.51 13.91 -7.96
N LEU A 65 -10.45 13.58 -9.25
CA LEU A 65 -9.31 12.99 -9.92
C LEU A 65 -8.20 14.02 -10.21
N PRO A 66 -6.98 13.58 -10.56
CA PRO A 66 -5.87 14.48 -10.90
C PRO A 66 -6.19 15.47 -12.03
N ASP A 67 -7.03 15.09 -12.99
CA ASP A 67 -7.48 15.94 -14.11
C ASP A 67 -8.62 16.91 -13.74
N GLY A 68 -9.08 16.88 -12.48
CA GLY A 68 -10.17 17.73 -11.98
C GLY A 68 -11.57 17.15 -12.16
N SER A 69 -11.73 16.02 -12.84
CA SER A 69 -13.02 15.35 -12.96
C SER A 69 -13.43 14.64 -11.66
N SER A 70 -14.70 14.27 -11.51
CA SER A 70 -15.18 13.49 -10.36
C SER A 70 -14.87 12.00 -10.55
N CYS A 71 -14.42 11.32 -9.50
CA CYS A 71 -14.23 9.88 -9.58
C CYS A 71 -15.56 9.11 -9.47
N ALA A 72 -15.88 8.30 -10.48
CA ALA A 72 -17.13 7.55 -10.52
C ALA A 72 -17.18 6.37 -9.53
N ARG A 73 -16.02 5.86 -9.11
CA ARG A 73 -15.88 4.70 -8.22
C ARG A 73 -15.24 5.08 -6.88
N PHE A 74 -15.54 6.29 -6.41
CA PHE A 74 -15.00 6.79 -5.16
C PHE A 74 -15.43 5.91 -3.98
N ASP A 75 -14.46 5.52 -3.14
CA ASP A 75 -14.67 4.83 -1.87
C ASP A 75 -14.29 5.77 -0.72
N SER A 76 -15.16 5.89 0.29
CA SER A 76 -14.92 6.78 1.44
C SER A 76 -13.64 6.44 2.21
N MET A 77 -13.16 5.20 2.17
CA MET A 77 -11.90 4.80 2.81
C MET A 77 -10.69 5.48 2.18
N CYS A 78 -10.77 5.93 0.93
CA CYS A 78 -9.75 6.74 0.26
C CYS A 78 -9.76 8.22 0.67
N SER A 79 -10.67 8.62 1.57
CA SER A 79 -10.68 9.94 2.21
C SER A 79 -10.29 9.91 3.69
N SER A 80 -9.80 8.76 4.20
CA SER A 80 -9.31 8.70 5.57
C SER A 80 -8.18 9.71 5.79
N SER A 81 -7.99 10.16 7.03
CA SER A 81 -6.87 11.04 7.39
C SER A 81 -5.50 10.43 7.06
N ASP A 82 -5.41 9.10 6.92
CA ASP A 82 -4.19 8.37 6.59
C ASP A 82 -3.97 8.19 5.08
N SER A 83 -4.98 8.48 4.24
CA SER A 83 -4.90 8.30 2.78
C SER A 83 -4.18 9.45 2.11
N ILE A 84 -3.22 9.19 1.23
CA ILE A 84 -2.63 10.23 0.36
C ILE A 84 -3.75 10.85 -0.48
N GLY A 85 -3.84 12.18 -0.45
CA GLY A 85 -4.85 12.96 -1.17
C GLY A 85 -6.03 13.41 -0.31
N SER A 86 -6.06 13.06 0.98
CA SER A 86 -7.07 13.55 1.93
C SER A 86 -6.74 14.92 2.54
N THR A 87 -5.54 15.46 2.29
CA THR A 87 -5.12 16.80 2.72
C THR A 87 -4.87 17.70 1.52
N SER A 88 -4.87 19.02 1.72
CA SER A 88 -4.63 20.00 0.66
C SER A 88 -3.19 20.01 0.13
N SER A 89 -2.23 19.48 0.89
CA SER A 89 -0.82 19.37 0.49
C SER A 89 -0.54 18.18 -0.41
N ASP A 90 -1.43 17.18 -0.41
CA ASP A 90 -1.20 15.93 -1.13
C ASP A 90 -1.71 16.02 -2.57
N PRO A 91 -1.04 15.33 -3.50
CA PRO A 91 -1.62 15.15 -4.82
C PRO A 91 -2.85 14.24 -4.75
N ARG A 92 -3.78 14.48 -5.67
CA ARG A 92 -4.98 13.64 -5.86
C ARG A 92 -4.58 12.24 -6.31
N ALA A 93 -5.25 11.23 -5.78
CA ALA A 93 -5.02 9.84 -6.15
C ALA A 93 -5.81 9.49 -7.42
N PRO A 94 -5.21 8.76 -8.38
CA PRO A 94 -5.93 8.28 -9.56
C PRO A 94 -6.79 7.06 -9.23
N GLU A 95 -7.63 6.67 -10.18
CA GLU A 95 -8.42 5.43 -10.14
C GLU A 95 -7.60 4.19 -9.72
N ALA A 96 -8.27 3.25 -9.05
CA ALA A 96 -7.64 2.00 -8.61
C ALA A 96 -6.91 1.29 -9.76
N GLY A 97 -5.69 0.79 -9.48
CA GLY A 97 -4.82 0.12 -10.45
C GLY A 97 -4.08 1.05 -11.41
N LYS A 98 -4.37 2.35 -11.44
CA LYS A 98 -3.56 3.32 -12.20
C LYS A 98 -2.28 3.67 -11.47
N TRP A 99 -1.26 4.06 -12.23
CA TRP A 99 0.02 4.51 -11.70
C TRP A 99 -0.14 5.76 -10.85
N PHE A 100 0.37 5.70 -9.62
CA PHE A 100 0.39 6.79 -8.65
C PHE A 100 1.83 7.17 -8.31
N ASP A 101 2.37 8.09 -9.10
CA ASP A 101 3.77 8.54 -9.03
C ASP A 101 4.20 9.03 -7.62
N TYR A 102 3.33 9.78 -6.93
CA TYR A 102 3.63 10.24 -5.59
C TYR A 102 3.73 9.07 -4.59
N GLN A 103 2.81 8.12 -4.65
CA GLN A 103 2.80 6.96 -3.76
C GLN A 103 4.07 6.11 -3.97
N VAL A 104 4.46 5.82 -5.21
CA VAL A 104 5.67 5.00 -5.43
C VAL A 104 6.94 5.69 -4.93
N LYS A 105 7.05 7.01 -5.09
CA LYS A 105 8.18 7.80 -4.58
C LYS A 105 8.22 7.76 -3.06
N GLN A 106 7.07 7.90 -2.40
CA GLN A 106 6.97 7.73 -0.94
C GLN A 106 7.39 6.31 -0.50
N LEU A 107 6.88 5.28 -1.18
CA LEU A 107 7.22 3.88 -0.87
C LEU A 107 8.73 3.64 -0.97
N ALA A 108 9.37 4.16 -2.01
CA ALA A 108 10.81 4.07 -2.21
C ALA A 108 11.59 4.85 -1.13
N ALA A 109 11.19 6.08 -0.83
CA ALA A 109 11.84 6.92 0.18
C ALA A 109 11.79 6.28 1.59
N ASN A 110 10.70 5.58 1.90
CA ASN A 110 10.45 4.96 3.19
C ASN A 110 10.80 3.46 3.24
N ALA A 111 11.50 2.94 2.23
CA ALA A 111 11.71 1.51 2.08
C ALA A 111 12.50 0.88 3.24
N LYS A 112 12.07 -0.31 3.66
CA LYS A 112 12.80 -1.24 4.55
C LYS A 112 12.82 -2.61 3.88
N LEU A 113 13.84 -2.79 3.03
CA LEU A 113 13.95 -3.96 2.14
C LEU A 113 14.50 -5.20 2.83
N GLU A 114 15.12 -5.04 4.00
CA GLU A 114 15.62 -6.15 4.80
C GLU A 114 14.62 -6.54 5.88
N ALA A 115 14.61 -7.81 6.26
CA ALA A 115 13.95 -8.22 7.49
C ALA A 115 14.67 -7.53 8.66
N SER A 116 13.95 -6.68 9.39
CA SER A 116 14.42 -6.22 10.70
C SER A 116 14.57 -7.47 11.57
N GLY A 117 15.80 -7.74 12.01
CA GLY A 117 16.11 -8.83 12.95
C GLY A 117 15.42 -8.67 14.28
#